data_AF-A0A6J4TP40-F1
#
_entry.id   AF-A0A6J4TP40-F1
#
_cell.length_a   1.000
_cell.length_b   1.000
_cell.length_c   1.000
_cell.angle_alpha   90.00
_cell.angle_beta   90.00
_cell.angle_gamma   90.00
#
_symmetry.space_group_name_H-M   'P 1'
#
loop_
_entity.id
_entity.type
_entity.pdbx_description
1 polymer ?
#
loop_
_entity_poly.entity_id
_entity_poly.type
_entity_poly.pdbx_seq_one_letter_code
_entity_poly.pdbx_strand_id
1 'polypeptide(L)'
;MAGAVAGFLMLTSAFLPWQGRAQEPTIPPAPPARAGDTAPPLLSLPQASARAPEATPKSREEKRFSRNDKNKNGRVEGEEMFAPRRKAFAKLDKNGNDTLSFDEWAVKT
;
A
#
# COMPACT_ATOMS: atom_id res chain seq x y z
N MET A 1 38.62 -18.40 29.50
CA MET A 1 38.06 -18.70 28.15
C MET A 1 36.89 -17.79 27.78
N ALA A 2 35.88 -17.60 28.64
CA ALA A 2 34.71 -16.77 28.33
C ALA A 2 35.02 -15.31 27.92
N GLY A 3 36.01 -14.66 28.55
CA GLY A 3 36.38 -13.28 28.21
C GLY A 3 37.06 -13.12 26.83
N ALA A 4 37.84 -14.12 26.39
CA ALA A 4 38.49 -14.10 25.08
C ALA A 4 37.45 -14.22 23.95
N VAL A 5 36.42 -15.03 24.15
CA VAL A 5 35.30 -15.19 23.20
C VAL A 5 34.47 -13.90 23.12
N ALA A 6 34.17 -13.27 24.26
CA ALA A 6 33.44 -12.00 24.28
C ALA A 6 34.21 -10.86 23.59
N GLY A 7 35.52 -10.78 23.80
CA GLY A 7 36.38 -9.80 23.12
C GLY A 7 36.38 -9.99 21.61
N PHE A 8 36.44 -11.24 21.14
CA PHE A 8 36.43 -11.56 19.71
C PHE A 8 35.07 -11.21 19.04
N LEU A 9 33.96 -11.44 19.74
CA LEU A 9 32.62 -11.07 19.25
C LEU A 9 32.46 -9.55 19.14
N MET A 10 32.99 -8.79 20.11
CA MET A 10 32.94 -7.33 20.02
C MET A 10 33.79 -6.79 18.86
N LEU A 11 35.01 -7.32 18.69
CA LEU A 11 35.90 -6.91 17.59
C LEU A 11 35.28 -7.19 16.21
N THR A 12 34.67 -8.36 16.03
CA THR A 12 34.01 -8.70 14.76
C THR A 12 32.76 -7.85 14.53
N SER A 13 31.92 -7.65 15.54
CA SER A 13 30.68 -6.85 15.41
C SER A 13 30.90 -5.41 14.93
N ALA A 14 32.03 -4.79 15.32
CA ALA A 14 32.41 -3.44 14.88
C ALA A 14 33.07 -3.43 13.49
N PHE A 15 33.75 -4.51 13.11
CA PHE A 15 34.49 -4.60 11.85
C PHE A 15 33.59 -4.84 10.63
N LEU A 16 32.53 -5.64 10.78
CA LEU A 16 31.60 -5.96 9.69
C LEU A 16 30.89 -4.74 9.07
N PRO A 17 30.30 -3.79 9.83
CA PRO A 17 29.67 -2.61 9.24
C PRO A 17 30.68 -1.64 8.62
N TRP A 18 31.94 -1.66 9.08
CA TRP A 18 33.02 -0.84 8.49
C TRP A 18 33.42 -1.35 7.10
N GLN A 19 33.43 -2.67 6.89
CA GLN A 19 33.69 -3.29 5.58
C GLN A 19 32.50 -3.18 4.60
N GLY A 20 31.26 -3.18 5.11
CA GLY A 20 30.05 -3.27 4.28
C GLY A 20 29.58 -1.96 3.62
N ARG A 21 30.23 -0.81 3.85
CA ARG A 21 29.73 0.50 3.38
C ARG A 21 30.22 0.97 2.02
N ALA A 22 30.98 0.16 1.27
CA ALA A 22 31.71 0.65 0.08
C ALA A 22 31.24 0.13 -1.29
N GLN A 23 30.05 -0.47 -1.42
CA GLN A 23 29.50 -0.76 -2.75
C GLN A 23 28.29 0.11 -3.05
N GLU A 24 28.56 1.34 -3.52
CA GLU A 24 27.61 2.00 -4.40
C GLU A 24 27.60 1.22 -5.73
N PRO A 25 26.42 0.78 -6.23
CA PRO A 25 26.34 0.21 -7.56
C PRO A 25 26.80 1.27 -8.56
N THR A 26 27.95 1.04 -9.20
CA THR A 26 28.40 1.87 -10.32
C THR A 26 27.37 1.71 -11.44
N ILE A 27 26.59 2.75 -11.68
CA ILE A 27 25.69 2.81 -12.82
C ILE A 27 26.58 3.14 -14.02
N PRO A 28 26.67 2.27 -15.04
CA PRO A 28 27.41 2.61 -16.25
C PRO A 28 26.83 3.91 -16.84
N PRO A 29 27.67 4.83 -17.35
CA PRO A 29 27.18 6.07 -17.94
C PRO A 29 26.22 5.75 -19.08
N ALA A 30 25.13 6.52 -19.18
CA ALA A 30 24.18 6.37 -20.26
C ALA A 30 24.93 6.44 -21.61
N PRO A 31 24.67 5.51 -22.56
CA PRO A 31 25.28 5.57 -23.88
C PRO A 31 24.97 6.94 -24.50
N PRO A 32 25.92 7.53 -25.26
CA PRO A 32 25.71 8.84 -25.86
C PRO A 32 24.43 8.79 -26.70
N ALA A 33 23.54 9.76 -26.46
CA ALA A 33 22.35 9.93 -27.29
C ALA A 33 22.83 10.02 -28.73
N ARG A 34 22.47 9.03 -29.54
CA ARG A 34 22.75 9.05 -30.96
C ARG A 34 21.91 10.19 -31.52
N ALA A 35 22.52 11.37 -31.65
CA ALA A 35 21.96 12.46 -32.42
C ALA A 35 21.61 11.86 -33.79
N GLY A 36 20.31 11.87 -34.07
CA GLY A 36 19.74 11.22 -35.24
C GLY A 36 20.17 11.94 -36.50
N ASP A 37 21.30 11.54 -37.07
CA ASP A 37 21.54 11.74 -38.48
C ASP A 37 20.85 10.61 -39.23
N THR A 38 19.75 11.00 -39.87
CA THR A 38 18.80 10.17 -40.63
C THR A 38 17.96 9.23 -39.77
N ALA A 39 17.09 9.81 -38.94
CA ALA A 39 15.81 9.15 -38.74
C ALA A 39 15.18 8.95 -40.14
N PRO A 40 14.90 7.72 -40.61
CA PRO A 40 13.94 7.58 -41.70
C PRO A 40 12.70 8.38 -41.29
N PRO A 41 11.99 9.05 -42.24
CA PRO A 41 10.79 9.80 -41.87
C PRO A 41 9.97 8.86 -41.03
N LEU A 42 9.67 9.28 -39.79
CA LEU A 42 8.85 8.54 -38.84
C LEU A 42 7.64 8.12 -39.65
N LEU A 43 7.66 6.89 -40.15
CA LEU A 43 6.73 6.40 -41.15
C LEU A 43 5.48 6.20 -40.34
N SER A 44 4.75 7.30 -40.16
CA SER A 44 3.56 7.48 -39.37
C SER A 44 3.33 6.23 -38.54
N LEU A 45 4.15 6.02 -37.48
CA LEU A 45 3.84 4.94 -36.56
C LEU A 45 2.43 5.32 -36.17
N PRO A 46 1.41 4.50 -36.51
CA PRO A 46 0.08 4.88 -36.14
C PRO A 46 0.22 5.16 -34.66
N GLN A 47 -0.17 6.37 -34.27
CA GLN A 47 -0.48 6.67 -32.88
C GLN A 47 -1.74 5.87 -32.56
N ALA A 48 -1.70 4.56 -32.84
CA ALA A 48 -2.50 3.52 -32.27
C ALA A 48 -2.18 3.69 -30.81
N SER A 49 -3.03 4.50 -30.20
CA SER A 49 -3.15 4.77 -28.79
C SER A 49 -2.42 3.65 -28.08
N ALA A 50 -1.23 3.93 -27.56
CA ALA A 50 -0.49 3.01 -26.72
C ALA A 50 -1.33 2.88 -25.46
N ARG A 51 -2.45 2.16 -25.60
CA ARG A 51 -3.48 2.03 -24.62
C ARG A 51 -2.84 1.12 -23.60
N ALA A 52 -2.47 1.74 -22.47
CA ALA A 52 -1.98 1.00 -21.33
C ALA A 52 -2.92 -0.19 -21.09
N PRO A 53 -2.38 -1.37 -20.76
CA PRO A 53 -3.21 -2.54 -20.54
C PRO A 53 -4.31 -2.20 -19.53
N GLU A 54 -5.55 -2.46 -19.93
CA GLU A 54 -6.72 -2.16 -19.12
C GLU A 54 -6.76 -3.14 -17.94
N ALA A 55 -6.96 -2.63 -16.72
CA ALA A 55 -7.01 -3.47 -15.53
C ALA A 55 -8.17 -4.48 -15.66
N THR A 56 -7.94 -5.72 -15.22
CA THR A 56 -8.98 -6.75 -15.23
C THR A 56 -10.17 -6.30 -14.38
N PRO A 57 -11.40 -6.61 -14.81
CA PRO A 57 -12.60 -6.21 -14.07
C PRO A 57 -12.61 -6.91 -12.71
N LYS A 58 -12.76 -6.12 -11.64
CA LYS A 58 -12.86 -6.65 -10.27
C LYS A 58 -13.98 -7.67 -10.14
N SER A 59 -13.68 -8.78 -9.46
CA SER A 59 -14.67 -9.82 -9.18
C SER A 59 -15.80 -9.29 -8.29
N ARG A 60 -16.92 -10.01 -8.23
CA ARG A 60 -18.06 -9.62 -7.39
C ARG A 60 -17.68 -9.63 -5.91
N GLU A 61 -16.83 -10.57 -5.52
CA GLU A 61 -16.32 -10.78 -4.18
C GLU A 61 -15.34 -9.67 -3.82
N GLU A 62 -14.46 -9.28 -4.73
CA GLU A 62 -13.52 -8.16 -4.54
C GLU A 62 -14.26 -6.82 -4.39
N LYS A 63 -15.35 -6.63 -5.14
CA LYS A 63 -16.25 -5.47 -4.95
C LYS A 63 -16.94 -5.50 -3.59
N ARG A 64 -17.34 -6.66 -3.09
CA ARG A 64 -17.94 -6.79 -1.75
C ARG A 64 -16.90 -6.48 -0.67
N PHE A 65 -15.72 -7.05 -0.79
CA PHE A 65 -14.61 -6.88 0.14
C PHE A 65 -14.19 -5.41 0.24
N SER A 66 -13.94 -4.77 -0.90
CA SER A 66 -13.55 -3.34 -0.96
C SER A 66 -14.60 -2.35 -0.44
N ARG A 67 -15.85 -2.77 -0.21
CA ARG A 67 -16.84 -1.93 0.49
C ARG A 67 -16.68 -1.97 2.01
N ASN A 68 -16.21 -3.11 2.53
CA ASN A 68 -16.04 -3.34 3.96
C ASN A 68 -14.65 -2.89 4.43
N ASP A 69 -13.61 -3.14 3.63
CA ASP A 69 -12.23 -2.65 3.84
C ASP A 69 -12.17 -1.15 3.51
N LYS A 70 -12.25 -0.30 4.54
CA LYS A 70 -12.28 1.17 4.40
C LYS A 70 -10.87 1.72 4.25
N ASN A 71 -9.90 1.13 4.94
CA ASN A 71 -8.51 1.58 4.94
C ASN A 71 -7.67 0.99 3.78
N LYS A 72 -8.25 0.06 3.01
CA LYS A 72 -7.65 -0.63 1.86
C LYS A 72 -6.39 -1.42 2.23
N ASN A 73 -6.34 -1.98 3.43
CA ASN A 73 -5.18 -2.76 3.89
C ASN A 73 -5.25 -4.25 3.49
N GLY A 74 -6.30 -4.66 2.77
CA GLY A 74 -6.48 -6.03 2.32
C GLY A 74 -7.03 -6.97 3.40
N ARG A 75 -7.51 -6.40 4.52
CA ARG A 75 -8.17 -7.11 5.63
C ARG A 75 -9.41 -6.31 6.03
N VAL A 76 -10.38 -6.99 6.65
CA VAL A 76 -11.52 -6.32 7.26
C VAL A 76 -11.39 -6.49 8.76
N GLU A 77 -11.08 -5.41 9.45
CA GLU A 77 -10.94 -5.44 10.90
C GLU A 77 -12.30 -5.40 11.59
N GLY A 78 -12.36 -5.87 12.84
CA GLY A 78 -13.60 -5.86 13.61
C GLY A 78 -14.19 -4.45 13.74
N GLU A 79 -13.32 -3.44 13.87
CA GLU A 79 -13.75 -2.05 13.91
C GLU A 79 -14.53 -1.65 12.66
N GLU A 80 -14.05 -2.01 11.47
CA GLU A 80 -14.69 -1.71 10.19
C GLU A 80 -16.00 -2.47 10.01
N MET A 81 -16.06 -3.72 10.47
CA MET A 81 -17.27 -4.54 10.46
C MET A 81 -18.39 -3.93 11.31
N PHE A 82 -18.06 -3.41 12.49
CA PHE A 82 -19.04 -2.83 13.42
C PHE A 82 -19.28 -1.33 13.22
N ALA A 83 -18.45 -0.63 12.45
CA ALA A 83 -18.59 0.80 12.20
C ALA A 83 -19.97 1.22 11.67
N PRO A 84 -20.61 0.52 10.71
CA PRO A 84 -21.96 0.86 10.25
C PRO A 84 -23.00 0.74 11.38
N ARG A 85 -22.86 -0.28 12.23
CA ARG A 85 -23.79 -0.52 13.35
C ARG A 85 -23.64 0.55 14.43
N ARG A 86 -22.41 0.92 14.78
CA ARG A 86 -22.14 2.01 15.72
C ARG A 86 -22.70 3.35 15.23
N LYS A 87 -22.52 3.65 13.93
CA LYS A 87 -23.08 4.88 13.33
C LYS A 87 -24.60 4.90 13.33
N ALA A 88 -25.25 3.77 13.01
CA ALA A 88 -26.71 3.67 13.05
C ALA A 88 -27.23 3.83 14.49
N PHE A 89 -26.59 3.18 15.45
CA PHE A 89 -26.91 3.30 16.87
C PHE A 89 -26.79 4.75 17.35
N ALA A 90 -25.66 5.41 17.09
CA ALA A 90 -25.44 6.80 17.45
C ALA A 90 -26.39 7.80 16.77
N LYS A 91 -27.04 7.41 15.67
CA LYS A 91 -28.08 8.22 15.01
C LYS A 91 -29.45 8.06 15.67
N LEU A 92 -29.69 6.90 16.27
CA LEU A 92 -30.95 6.56 16.95
C LEU A 92 -30.95 7.06 18.40
N ASP A 93 -29.83 6.92 19.11
CA ASP A 93 -29.64 7.44 20.47
C ASP A 93 -29.47 8.96 20.44
N LYS A 94 -30.56 9.70 20.68
CA LYS A 94 -30.55 11.16 20.66
C LYS A 94 -30.23 11.75 22.04
N ASN A 95 -30.49 10.99 23.08
CA ASN A 95 -30.33 11.43 24.46
C ASN A 95 -28.92 11.15 25.00
N GLY A 96 -28.14 10.29 24.33
CA GLY A 96 -26.74 9.99 24.64
C GLY A 96 -26.57 9.11 25.87
N ASN A 97 -27.54 8.23 26.16
CA ASN A 97 -27.51 7.33 27.31
C ASN A 97 -26.99 5.92 26.99
N ASP A 98 -26.45 5.71 25.78
CA ASP A 98 -25.93 4.43 25.29
C ASP A 98 -26.98 3.30 25.27
N THR A 99 -28.26 3.65 25.30
CA THR A 99 -29.39 2.73 25.14
C THR A 99 -30.41 3.31 24.16
N LEU A 100 -31.25 2.46 23.59
CA LEU A 100 -32.35 2.93 22.73
C LEU A 100 -33.66 2.79 23.50
N SER A 101 -34.32 3.92 23.72
CA SER A 101 -35.73 3.91 24.11
C SER A 101 -36.61 3.39 22.97
N PHE A 102 -37.85 2.97 23.29
CA PHE A 102 -38.80 2.52 22.28
C PHE A 102 -39.06 3.58 21.20
N ASP A 103 -39.21 4.83 21.63
CA ASP A 103 -39.48 5.95 20.72
C ASP A 103 -38.29 6.22 19.78
N GLU A 104 -37.06 6.06 20.25
CA GLU A 104 -35.86 6.19 19.45
C GLU A 104 -35.70 5.06 18.44
N TRP A 105 -35.97 3.81 18.86
CA TRP A 105 -35.89 2.64 17.98
C TRP A 105 -37.02 2.58 16.94
N ALA A 106 -38.22 3.05 17.29
CA ALA A 106 -39.39 3.03 16.42
C ALA A 106 -39.35 4.10 15.31
N VAL A 107 -38.35 4.99 15.31
CA VAL A 107 -38.17 5.96 14.22
C VAL A 107 -37.94 5.20 12.92
N LYS A 108 -38.83 5.41 11.95
CA LYS A 108 -38.70 4.84 10.62
C LYS A 108 -37.51 5.49 9.91
N THR A 109 -36.37 4.79 9.87
CA THR A 109 -35.11 5.21 9.23
C THR A 109 -35.08 4.96 7.74
#